data_AF-X0XG31-F1
#
_entry.id   AF-X0XG31-F1
#
_cell.length_a   1.000
_cell.length_b   1.000
_cell.length_c   1.000
_cell.angle_alpha   90.00
_cell.angle_beta   90.00
_cell.angle_gamma   90.00
#
_symmetry.space_group_name_H-M   'P 1'
#
loop_
_entity.id
_entity.type
_entity.pdbx_description
1 polymer ?
#
loop_
_entity_poly.entity_id
_entity_poly.type
_entity_poly.pdbx_seq_one_letter_code
_entity_poly.pdbx_strand_id
1 'polypeptide(L)'
;RQWAGQQFDPVTRRELVKTGYVGDLWNAAFRITKMATTGQVLIVGDPEFVGVISVRIDLDQMDAPDPDHIRYGWVFYEYIGIAQLTDVGSALLTVTGELATSY
;
A
#
# COMPACT_ATOMS: atom_id res chain seq x y z
N ARG A 1 20.18 3.01 -15.71
CA ARG A 1 21.24 2.79 -14.69
C ARG A 1 20.98 1.41 -14.09
N GLN A 2 21.88 0.43 -14.26
CA GLN A 2 21.74 -0.86 -13.58
C GLN A 2 21.96 -0.63 -12.09
N TRP A 3 20.88 -0.71 -11.30
CA TRP A 3 20.97 -0.70 -9.84
C TRP A 3 21.47 -2.07 -9.38
N ALA A 4 22.77 -2.30 -9.51
CA ALA A 4 23.41 -3.50 -9.00
C ALA A 4 23.27 -3.52 -7.46
N GLY A 5 22.82 -4.65 -6.93
CA GLY A 5 22.35 -4.83 -5.55
C GLY A 5 23.39 -4.65 -4.42
N GLN A 6 24.49 -3.93 -4.64
CA GLN A 6 25.51 -3.63 -3.61
C GLN A 6 25.48 -2.20 -3.07
N GLN A 7 24.60 -1.31 -3.57
CA GLN A 7 24.59 0.10 -3.13
C GLN A 7 23.78 0.39 -1.85
N PHE A 8 22.99 -0.56 -1.36
CA PHE A 8 22.14 -0.35 -0.19
C PHE A 8 22.58 -1.22 0.98
N ASP A 9 22.75 -0.58 2.14
CA ASP A 9 22.93 -1.27 3.42
C ASP A 9 21.75 -2.20 3.70
N PRO A 10 21.96 -3.37 4.33
CA PRO A 10 20.89 -4.31 4.70
C PRO A 10 19.69 -3.67 5.43
N VAL A 11 19.88 -2.61 6.22
CA VAL A 11 18.76 -1.91 6.88
C VAL A 11 17.91 -1.19 5.84
N THR A 12 18.52 -0.41 4.95
CA THR A 12 17.82 0.28 3.86
C THR A 12 17.13 -0.71 2.92
N ARG A 13 17.77 -1.85 2.62
CA ARG A 13 17.13 -2.90 1.80
C ARG A 13 15.87 -3.46 2.45
N ARG A 14 15.88 -3.70 3.76
CA ARG A 14 14.70 -4.18 4.51
C ARG A 14 13.55 -3.17 4.43
N GLU A 15 13.85 -1.88 4.51
CA GLU A 15 12.85 -0.82 4.40
C GLU A 15 12.26 -0.69 2.99
N LEU A 16 13.09 -0.81 1.95
CA LEU A 16 12.62 -0.83 0.55
C LEU A 16 11.69 -2.03 0.30
N VAL A 17 12.07 -3.21 0.82
CA VAL A 17 11.22 -4.42 0.73
C VAL A 17 9.91 -4.26 1.53
N LYS A 18 9.95 -3.63 2.71
CA LYS A 18 8.73 -3.37 3.52
C LYS A 18 7.78 -2.38 2.85
N THR A 19 8.32 -1.35 2.21
CA THR A 19 7.54 -0.32 1.52
C THR A 19 7.09 -0.76 0.12
N GLY A 20 7.61 -1.89 -0.37
CA GLY A 20 7.38 -2.38 -1.73
C GLY A 20 8.00 -1.49 -2.80
N TYR A 21 8.90 -0.57 -2.43
CA TYR A 21 9.50 0.37 -3.36
C TYR A 21 10.53 -0.32 -4.26
N VAL A 22 10.39 -0.12 -5.58
CA VAL A 22 11.25 -0.76 -6.59
C VAL A 22 12.22 0.23 -7.22
N GLY A 23 11.83 1.50 -7.32
CA GLY A 23 12.63 2.55 -7.94
C GLY A 23 11.76 3.63 -8.55
N ASP A 24 12.40 4.62 -9.17
CA ASP A 24 11.72 5.70 -9.87
C ASP A 24 11.92 5.59 -11.39
N LEU A 25 10.85 5.86 -12.14
CA LEU A 25 10.92 6.05 -13.59
C LEU A 25 10.20 7.36 -13.93
N TRP A 26 10.88 8.25 -14.65
CA TRP A 26 10.36 9.58 -14.99
C TRP A 26 9.83 10.38 -13.79
N ASN A 27 10.54 10.31 -12.66
CA ASN A 27 10.15 10.90 -11.36
C ASN A 27 8.86 10.32 -10.74
N ALA A 28 8.28 9.26 -11.32
CA ALA A 28 7.21 8.50 -10.68
C ALA A 28 7.80 7.32 -9.90
N ALA A 29 7.42 7.20 -8.63
CA ALA A 29 7.87 6.14 -7.75
C ALA A 29 7.05 4.85 -7.96
N PHE A 30 7.74 3.76 -8.31
CA PHE A 30 7.13 2.46 -8.51
C PHE A 30 7.10 1.66 -7.22
N ARG A 31 5.89 1.21 -6.85
CA ARG A 31 5.65 0.39 -5.66
C ARG A 31 4.90 -0.89 -6.04
N ILE A 32 5.28 -1.99 -5.43
CA ILE A 32 4.60 -3.28 -5.55
C ILE A 32 3.51 -3.36 -4.48
N THR A 33 2.28 -3.57 -4.91
CA THR A 33 1.16 -3.92 -4.02
C THR A 33 0.81 -5.39 -4.17
N LYS A 34 0.40 -6.03 -3.07
CA LYS A 34 -0.14 -7.39 -3.08
C LYS A 34 -1.67 -7.42 -3.24
N MET A 35 -2.33 -6.27 -3.23
CA MET A 35 -3.79 -6.18 -3.30
C MET A 35 -4.31 -6.09 -4.75
N ALA A 36 -3.46 -5.73 -5.72
CA ALA A 36 -3.86 -5.65 -7.12
C ALA A 36 -3.87 -7.03 -7.79
N THR A 37 -4.77 -7.22 -8.75
CA THR A 37 -4.82 -8.43 -9.57
C THR A 37 -3.59 -8.54 -10.46
N THR A 38 -3.16 -9.77 -10.77
CA THR A 38 -2.07 -10.01 -11.72
C THR A 38 -2.37 -9.33 -13.07
N GLY A 39 -1.36 -8.66 -13.64
CA GLY A 39 -1.49 -7.94 -14.92
C GLY A 39 -2.13 -6.55 -14.80
N GLN A 40 -2.48 -6.08 -13.60
CA GLN A 40 -2.97 -4.71 -13.39
C GLN A 40 -1.90 -3.80 -12.80
N VAL A 41 -1.82 -2.59 -13.32
CA VAL A 41 -0.97 -1.52 -12.81
C VAL A 41 -1.87 -0.33 -12.46
N LEU A 42 -1.84 0.05 -11.18
CA LEU A 42 -2.53 1.23 -10.67
C LEU A 42 -1.58 2.42 -10.76
N ILE A 43 -1.99 3.44 -11.51
CA ILE A 43 -1.28 4.70 -11.64
C ILE A 43 -2.08 5.72 -10.86
N VAL A 44 -1.42 6.36 -9.89
CA VAL A 44 -2.02 7.39 -9.06
C VAL A 44 -1.08 8.58 -9.02
N GLY A 45 -1.66 9.78 -9.12
CA GLY A 45 -0.97 11.03 -8.88
C GLY A 45 -0.65 11.23 -7.40
N ASP A 46 -0.13 12.41 -7.08
CA ASP A 46 0.21 12.76 -5.70
C ASP A 46 -1.05 12.71 -4.80
N PRO A 47 -1.01 12.05 -3.63
CA PRO A 47 -2.12 12.01 -2.69
C PRO A 47 -2.76 13.36 -2.40
N GLU A 48 -1.97 14.44 -2.38
CA GLU A 48 -2.46 15.80 -2.12
C GLU A 48 -3.49 16.29 -3.17
N PHE A 49 -3.43 15.77 -4.39
CA PHE A 49 -4.31 16.18 -5.49
C PHE A 49 -5.41 15.15 -5.79
N VAL A 50 -5.20 13.87 -5.48
CA VAL A 50 -6.09 12.78 -5.94
C VAL A 50 -7.16 12.41 -4.92
N GLY A 51 -6.84 12.43 -3.63
CA GLY A 51 -7.71 11.85 -2.62
C GLY A 51 -7.59 12.48 -1.25
N VAL A 52 -8.44 12.00 -0.36
CA VAL A 52 -8.43 12.39 1.04
C VAL A 52 -8.59 11.16 1.91
N ILE A 53 -7.85 11.14 3.02
CA ILE A 53 -8.04 10.20 4.11
C ILE A 53 -8.57 11.00 5.28
N SER A 54 -9.78 10.68 5.71
CA SER A 54 -10.40 11.25 6.90
C SER A 54 -10.40 10.21 8.01
N VAL A 55 -9.90 10.60 9.19
CA VAL A 55 -9.92 9.75 10.39
C VAL A 55 -10.92 10.37 11.35
N ARG A 56 -11.98 9.64 11.67
CA ARG A 56 -13.01 10.09 12.62
C ARG A 56 -12.73 9.64 14.04
N ILE A 57 -12.24 8.41 14.18
CA ILE A 57 -11.76 7.82 15.43
C ILE A 57 -10.45 7.15 15.05
N ASP A 58 -9.38 7.56 15.73
CA ASP A 58 -8.07 6.91 15.62
C ASP A 58 -8.15 5.49 16.22
N LEU A 59 -7.07 4.72 16.17
CA LEU A 59 -7.07 3.36 16.72
C LEU A 59 -7.43 3.38 18.21
N ASP A 60 -8.61 2.88 18.54
CA ASP A 60 -9.13 2.81 19.89
C ASP A 60 -9.39 1.36 20.31
N GLN A 61 -9.36 1.14 21.63
CA GLN A 61 -9.50 -0.15 22.26
C GLN A 61 -10.66 -0.13 23.23
N MET A 62 -11.60 -1.07 23.06
CA MET A 62 -12.66 -1.32 24.02
C MET A 62 -12.50 -2.71 24.62
N ASP A 63 -12.34 -2.74 25.94
CA ASP A 63 -12.26 -3.98 26.70
C ASP A 63 -13.66 -4.40 27.16
N ALA A 64 -13.95 -5.69 27.05
CA ALA A 64 -15.19 -6.31 27.54
C ALA A 64 -14.85 -7.50 28.45
N PRO A 65 -14.31 -7.26 29.65
CA PRO A 65 -14.09 -8.32 30.63
C PRO A 65 -15.42 -8.78 31.22
N ASP A 66 -15.64 -10.10 31.25
CA ASP A 66 -16.76 -10.68 32.01
C ASP A 66 -16.33 -10.78 33.49
N PRO A 67 -17.02 -10.11 34.44
CA PRO A 67 -16.64 -10.17 35.85
C PRO A 67 -16.92 -11.53 36.49
N ASP A 68 -17.84 -12.33 35.94
CA ASP A 68 -18.26 -13.61 36.51
C ASP A 68 -17.47 -14.81 35.95
N HIS A 69 -16.76 -14.64 34.84
CA HIS A 69 -15.95 -15.68 34.19
C HIS A 69 -14.57 -15.17 33.82
N ILE A 70 -13.57 -16.06 33.74
CA ILE A 70 -12.22 -15.71 33.25
C ILE A 70 -12.24 -15.61 31.71
N ARG A 71 -13.03 -14.69 31.16
CA ARG A 71 -13.15 -14.43 29.73
C ARG A 71 -12.80 -12.98 29.48
N TYR A 72 -11.73 -12.78 28.71
CA TYR A 72 -11.29 -11.48 28.25
C TYR A 72 -11.64 -11.34 26.78
N GLY A 73 -12.39 -10.29 26.46
CA GLY A 73 -12.63 -9.83 25.10
C GLY A 73 -12.09 -8.43 24.93
N TRP A 74 -11.51 -8.15 23.77
CA TRP A 74 -11.10 -6.82 23.35
C TRP A 74 -11.58 -6.57 21.93
N VAL A 75 -11.93 -5.32 21.64
CA VAL A 75 -12.27 -4.84 20.31
C VAL A 75 -11.34 -3.68 20.00
N PHE A 76 -10.56 -3.83 18.94
CA PHE A 76 -9.79 -2.74 18.35
C PHE A 76 -10.57 -2.22 17.15
N TYR A 77 -10.77 -0.91 17.09
CA TYR A 77 -11.51 -0.29 16.00
C TYR A 77 -10.90 1.05 15.63
N GLU A 78 -11.05 1.40 14.35
CA GLU A 78 -10.61 2.67 13.80
C GLU A 78 -11.62 3.07 12.72
N TYR A 79 -12.02 4.34 12.71
CA TYR A 79 -12.97 4.85 11.73
C TYR A 79 -12.22 5.70 10.71
N ILE A 80 -11.72 5.04 9.67
CA ILE A 80 -11.09 5.68 8.51
C ILE A 80 -12.05 5.70 7.33
N GLY A 81 -12.23 6.87 6.72
CA GLY A 81 -12.84 7.04 5.41
C GLY A 81 -11.77 7.39 4.37
N ILE A 82 -11.64 6.56 3.34
CA ILE A 82 -10.73 6.78 2.21
C ILE A 82 -11.57 7.06 0.97
N ALA A 83 -11.33 8.20 0.31
CA ALA A 83 -12.05 8.58 -0.88
C ALA A 83 -11.15 9.26 -1.91
N GLN A 84 -11.43 9.02 -3.18
CA GLN A 84 -10.85 9.74 -4.30
C GLN A 84 -11.75 10.92 -4.65
N LEU A 85 -11.17 12.13 -4.70
CA LEU A 85 -11.91 13.36 -4.95
C LEU A 85 -11.98 13.70 -6.43
N THR A 86 -10.99 13.25 -7.22
CA THR A 86 -10.89 13.55 -8.64
C THR A 86 -10.44 12.35 -9.45
N ASP A 87 -11.07 12.14 -10.60
CA ASP A 87 -10.79 11.00 -11.48
C ASP A 87 -9.54 11.22 -12.35
N VAL A 88 -9.22 12.47 -12.68
CA VAL A 88 -8.10 12.80 -13.60
C VAL A 88 -6.72 12.44 -13.05
N GLY A 89 -6.62 12.15 -11.75
CA GLY A 89 -5.38 11.80 -11.08
C GLY A 89 -5.12 10.29 -10.97
N SER A 90 -6.00 9.44 -11.51
CA SER A 90 -5.83 7.99 -11.44
C SER A 90 -6.03 7.33 -12.80
N ALA A 91 -5.32 6.23 -13.05
CA ALA A 91 -5.55 5.39 -14.21
C ALA A 91 -5.27 3.93 -13.86
N LEU A 92 -6.06 3.03 -14.46
CA LEU A 92 -5.85 1.59 -14.40
C LEU A 92 -5.30 1.11 -15.74
N LEU A 93 -4.10 0.56 -15.73
CA LEU A 93 -3.50 -0.08 -16.90
C LEU A 93 -3.60 -1.59 -16.78
N THR A 94 -4.12 -2.23 -17.82
CA THR A 94 -4.17 -3.69 -17.93
C THR A 94 -3.13 -4.16 -18.93
N VAL A 95 -2.20 -5.00 -18.46
CA VAL A 95 -1.16 -5.60 -19.29
C VAL A 95 -1.76 -6.80 -20.02
N THR A 96 -1.92 -6.67 -21.33
CA THR A 96 -2.46 -7.72 -22.21
C THR A 96 -1.38 -8.53 -22.93
N GLY A 97 -0.10 -8.16 -22.81
CA GLY A 97 1.00 -8.89 -23.44
C GLY A 97 1.37 -10.16 -22.67
N GLU A 98 1.52 -11.27 -23.38
CA GLU A 98 2.14 -12.48 -22.85
C GLU A 98 3.67 -12.37 -22.93
N LEU A 99 4.35 -12.68 -21.83
CA LEU A 99 5.81 -12.81 -21.83
C LEU A 99 6.17 -14.13 -22.52
N ALA A 100 6.62 -14.05 -23.77
CA ALA A 100 7.27 -15.17 -24.45
C ALA A 100 8.53 -15.54 -23.67
N THR A 101 8.42 -16.58 -22.84
CA THR A 101 9.53 -17.07 -22.03
C THR A 101 10.40 -17.93 -22.94
N SER A 102 11.39 -17.30 -23.58
CA SER A 102 12.48 -18.02 -24.25
C SER A 102 13.40 -18.58 -23.17
N TYR A 103 13.29 -19.88 -22.91
CA TYR A 103 14.32 -20.65 -22.22
C TYR A 103 15.46 -21.00 -23.18
#